data_AF-A0A7X2TV58-F1
#
_entry.id   AF-A0A7X2TV58-F1
#
_cell.length_a   1.000
_cell.length_b   1.000
_cell.length_c   1.000
_cell.angle_alpha   90.00
_cell.angle_beta   90.00
_cell.angle_gamma   90.00
#
_symmetry.space_group_name_H-M   'P 1'
#
loop_
_entity.id
_entity.type
_entity.pdbx_description
1 polymer ?
#
loop_
_entity_poly.entity_id
_entity_poly.type
_entity_poly.pdbx_seq_one_letter_code
_entity_poly.pdbx_strand_id
1 'polypeptide(L)'
;MQRVKPILERRSSGRFPIERDARYKIVEGKAVILGVGKTVDISSSGIRFTTESPLQMGRRLELSVSWPAQLNNGCPLKLVALGRVVRCDNKTASLAIEKYEFRTQGRTLANGGSS
;
A
#
# COMPACT_ATOMS: atom_id res chain seq x y z
N MET A 1 11.29 35.91 -1.57
CA MET A 1 11.95 34.83 -0.81
C MET A 1 11.44 33.49 -1.34
N GLN A 2 12.18 32.89 -2.29
CA GLN A 2 11.74 31.70 -3.01
C GLN A 2 12.11 30.46 -2.19
N ARG A 3 11.10 29.69 -1.79
CA ARG A 3 11.25 28.45 -1.01
C ARG A 3 12.04 27.44 -1.85
N VAL A 4 13.33 27.25 -1.54
CA VAL A 4 14.16 26.25 -2.19
C VAL A 4 13.57 24.87 -1.85
N LYS A 5 13.04 24.17 -2.86
CA LYS A 5 12.69 22.76 -2.72
C LYS A 5 14.03 22.01 -2.77
N PRO A 6 14.40 21.19 -1.78
CA PRO A 6 15.67 20.48 -1.83
C PRO A 6 15.75 19.66 -3.12
N ILE A 7 16.79 19.95 -3.88
CA ILE A 7 17.19 19.24 -5.10
C ILE A 7 17.65 17.83 -4.73
N LEU A 8 16.94 16.83 -5.26
CA LEU A 8 17.47 15.49 -5.55
C LEU A 8 18.09 14.71 -4.36
N GLU A 9 17.33 13.81 -3.75
CA GLU A 9 17.55 12.40 -4.09
C GLU A 9 16.43 11.88 -5.03
N ARG A 10 16.49 12.23 -6.32
CA ARG A 10 15.46 11.83 -7.32
C ARG A 10 15.64 10.42 -7.90
N ARG A 11 16.52 9.56 -7.36
CA ARG A 11 16.66 8.15 -7.82
C ARG A 11 17.14 7.13 -6.78
N SER A 12 16.99 7.40 -5.48
CA SER A 12 17.23 6.34 -4.48
C SER A 12 16.21 6.40 -3.36
N SER A 13 14.92 6.44 -3.71
CA SER A 13 13.92 5.98 -2.76
C SER A 13 14.17 4.48 -2.59
N GLY A 14 15.01 4.14 -1.61
CA GLY A 14 15.49 2.80 -1.34
C GLY A 14 14.32 1.84 -1.42
N ARG A 15 14.39 0.89 -2.35
CA ARG A 15 13.36 -0.12 -2.47
C ARG A 15 13.63 -1.13 -1.37
N PHE A 16 12.75 -1.15 -0.38
CA PHE A 16 12.83 -2.12 0.69
C PHE A 16 12.08 -3.38 0.24
N PRO A 17 12.76 -4.54 0.14
CA PRO A 17 12.11 -5.82 -0.19
C PRO A 17 11.25 -6.28 0.98
N ILE A 18 10.08 -5.67 1.13
CA ILE A 18 9.12 -5.95 2.20
C ILE A 18 8.04 -6.83 1.58
N GLU A 19 8.17 -8.14 1.80
CA GLU A 19 7.15 -9.11 1.39
C GLU A 19 6.05 -9.21 2.45
N ARG A 20 4.88 -8.67 2.13
CA ARG A 20 3.72 -8.63 3.03
C ARG A 20 2.43 -8.80 2.27
N ASP A 21 1.43 -9.38 2.93
CA ASP A 21 0.10 -9.50 2.35
C ASP A 21 -0.49 -8.13 2.07
N ALA A 22 -0.94 -7.98 0.84
CA ALA A 22 -1.49 -6.76 0.28
C ALA A 22 -2.90 -7.03 -0.24
N ARG A 23 -3.79 -6.07 -0.04
CA ARG A 23 -5.14 -6.07 -0.58
C ARG A 23 -5.33 -4.78 -1.34
N TYR A 24 -5.79 -4.86 -2.59
CA TYR A 24 -6.05 -3.69 -3.40
C TYR A 24 -7.54 -3.56 -3.68
N LYS A 25 -7.99 -2.31 -3.75
CA LYS A 25 -9.35 -1.93 -4.15
C LYS A 25 -9.24 -0.87 -5.23
N ILE A 26 -9.76 -1.16 -6.42
CA ILE A 26 -9.89 -0.17 -7.48
C ILE A 26 -10.97 0.82 -7.02
N VAL A 27 -10.58 2.08 -6.85
CA VAL A 27 -11.47 3.16 -6.38
C VAL A 27 -12.07 3.95 -7.54
N GLU A 28 -11.75 3.55 -8.77
CA GLU A 28 -12.19 4.20 -9.99
C GLU A 28 -13.21 3.34 -10.73
N GLY A 29 -14.32 3.95 -11.16
CA GLY A 29 -15.40 3.28 -11.89
C GLY A 29 -16.66 3.05 -11.06
N LYS A 30 -17.65 2.39 -11.69
CA LYS A 30 -18.95 2.08 -11.06
C LYS A 30 -18.91 0.79 -10.22
N ALA A 31 -18.00 -0.13 -10.54
CA ALA A 31 -17.86 -1.41 -9.87
C ALA A 31 -16.66 -1.40 -8.92
N VAL A 32 -16.86 -1.92 -7.71
CA VAL A 32 -15.77 -2.11 -6.75
C VAL A 32 -15.03 -3.39 -7.10
N ILE A 33 -13.84 -3.26 -7.68
CA ILE A 33 -12.96 -4.40 -7.94
C ILE A 33 -12.00 -4.53 -6.77
N LEU A 34 -12.03 -5.69 -6.13
CA LEU A 34 -11.14 -6.06 -5.04
C LEU A 34 -10.17 -7.12 -5.53
N GLY A 35 -8.99 -7.14 -4.95
CA GLY A 35 -8.10 -8.28 -5.09
C GLY A 35 -7.03 -8.31 -4.01
N VAL A 36 -6.29 -9.41 -4.01
CA VAL A 36 -5.24 -9.72 -3.04
C VAL A 36 -3.93 -10.00 -3.74
N GLY A 37 -2.85 -9.86 -2.99
CA GLY A 37 -1.51 -10.08 -3.48
C GLY A 37 -0.48 -9.95 -2.36
N LYS A 38 0.77 -9.81 -2.75
CA LYS A 38 1.89 -9.59 -1.84
C LYS A 38 2.74 -8.45 -2.35
N THR A 39 3.19 -7.56 -1.47
CA THR A 39 4.21 -6.59 -1.84
C THR A 39 5.51 -7.31 -2.17
N VAL A 40 6.22 -6.80 -3.16
CA VAL A 40 7.55 -7.27 -3.58
C VAL A 40 8.59 -6.29 -3.09
N ASP A 41 8.36 -5.00 -3.35
CA ASP A 41 9.19 -3.91 -2.87
C ASP A 41 8.36 -2.66 -2.55
N ILE A 42 8.79 -1.92 -1.54
CA ILE A 42 8.13 -0.70 -1.07
C ILE A 42 9.10 0.47 -1.14
N SER A 43 8.65 1.46 -1.91
CA SER A 43 9.09 2.84 -2.08
C SER A 43 8.54 3.84 -1.06
N SER A 44 9.17 5.00 -0.87
CA SER A 44 8.42 6.20 -0.47
C SER A 44 7.59 6.77 -1.63
N SER A 45 7.96 6.45 -2.88
CA SER A 45 7.28 6.94 -4.10
C SER A 45 6.41 5.90 -4.80
N GLY A 46 6.55 4.62 -4.48
CA GLY A 46 5.81 3.56 -5.17
C GLY A 46 5.80 2.23 -4.46
N ILE A 47 4.90 1.33 -4.84
CA ILE A 47 4.82 -0.03 -4.28
C ILE A 47 4.72 -1.01 -5.42
N ARG A 48 5.63 -1.98 -5.50
CA ARG A 48 5.49 -3.13 -6.38
C ARG A 48 4.82 -4.25 -5.61
N PHE A 49 3.77 -4.84 -6.18
CA PHE A 49 3.02 -5.92 -5.56
C PHE A 49 2.54 -6.92 -6.63
N THR A 50 2.25 -8.15 -6.21
CA THR A 50 1.65 -9.17 -7.06
C THR A 50 0.14 -8.96 -7.14
N THR A 51 -0.47 -9.42 -8.23
CA THR A 51 -1.90 -9.27 -8.50
C THR A 51 -2.47 -10.61 -8.93
N GLU A 52 -3.62 -11.00 -8.39
CA GLU A 52 -4.33 -12.22 -8.82
C GLU A 52 -4.90 -12.09 -10.25
N SER A 53 -5.22 -10.86 -10.66
CA SER A 53 -5.76 -10.52 -11.96
C SER A 53 -4.99 -9.35 -12.57
N PRO A 54 -4.86 -9.29 -13.91
CA PRO A 54 -4.12 -8.21 -14.57
C PRO A 54 -4.79 -6.86 -14.30
N LEU A 55 -4.02 -5.94 -13.73
CA LEU A 55 -4.46 -4.55 -13.53
C LEU A 55 -4.20 -3.73 -14.80
N GLN A 56 -5.00 -2.68 -14.99
CA GLN A 56 -4.79 -1.73 -16.08
C GLN A 56 -3.92 -0.56 -15.62
N MET A 57 -2.96 -0.15 -16.46
CA MET A 57 -2.18 1.08 -16.23
C MET A 57 -3.12 2.30 -16.15
N GLY A 58 -2.77 3.27 -15.32
CA GLY A 58 -3.54 4.50 -15.10
C GLY A 58 -4.65 4.39 -14.05
N ARG A 59 -5.10 3.16 -13.70
CA ARG A 59 -6.16 2.97 -12.70
C ARG A 59 -5.74 3.44 -11.33
N ARG A 60 -6.65 4.12 -10.66
CA ARG A 60 -6.50 4.49 -9.25
C ARG A 60 -6.98 3.37 -8.33
N LEU A 61 -6.12 2.99 -7.38
CA LEU A 61 -6.45 1.98 -6.38
C LEU A 61 -5.94 2.38 -5.00
N GLU A 62 -6.60 1.82 -4.00
CA GLU A 62 -6.15 1.82 -2.60
C GLU A 62 -5.51 0.46 -2.31
N LEU A 63 -4.28 0.47 -1.81
CA LEU A 63 -3.50 -0.71 -1.43
C LEU A 63 -3.34 -0.73 0.09
N SER A 64 -3.89 -1.75 0.73
CA SER A 64 -3.73 -2.03 2.15
C SER A 64 -2.72 -3.15 2.34
N VAL A 65 -1.56 -2.82 2.88
CA VAL A 65 -0.45 -3.75 3.13
C VAL A 65 -0.32 -3.99 4.63
N SER A 66 -0.20 -5.25 5.04
CA SER A 66 0.12 -5.59 6.43
C SER A 66 1.53 -5.08 6.77
N TRP A 67 1.67 -4.30 7.84
CA TRP A 67 2.94 -3.64 8.13
C TRP A 67 3.73 -4.39 9.23
N PRO A 68 5.05 -4.61 9.05
CA PRO A 68 5.87 -5.33 10.04
C PRO A 68 5.97 -4.62 11.38
N ALA A 69 5.97 -3.28 11.39
CA ALA A 69 6.09 -2.54 12.63
C ALA A 69 4.78 -2.59 13.42
N GLN A 70 4.91 -2.74 14.73
CA GLN A 70 3.79 -2.72 15.67
C GLN A 70 3.82 -1.41 16.47
N LEU A 71 2.66 -0.82 16.73
CA LEU A 71 2.55 0.33 17.61
C LEU A 71 2.48 -0.15 19.06
N ASN A 72 3.24 0.49 19.95
CA ASN A 72 3.20 0.33 21.41
C ASN A 72 3.15 -1.14 21.88
N ASN A 73 4.08 -1.96 21.40
CA ASN A 73 4.34 -3.32 21.87
C ASN A 73 3.21 -4.36 21.64
N GLY A 74 2.38 -4.21 20.60
CA GLY A 74 1.47 -5.29 20.21
C GLY A 74 0.36 -4.96 19.23
N CYS A 75 0.18 -3.70 18.84
CA CYS A 75 -0.88 -3.32 17.89
C CYS A 75 -0.40 -3.48 16.44
N PRO A 76 -0.92 -4.44 15.65
CA PRO A 76 -0.53 -4.59 14.26
C PRO A 76 -0.91 -3.34 13.46
N LEU A 77 0.04 -2.86 12.65
CA LEU A 77 -0.19 -1.75 11.74
C LEU A 77 -0.51 -2.26 10.34
N LYS A 78 -1.19 -1.41 9.57
CA LYS A 78 -1.32 -1.57 8.12
C LYS A 78 -0.95 -0.25 7.45
N LEU A 79 -0.23 -0.36 6.34
CA LEU A 79 0.01 0.75 5.44
C LEU A 79 -1.12 0.79 4.43
N VAL A 80 -1.88 1.88 4.41
CA VAL A 80 -2.91 2.12 3.39
C VAL A 80 -2.38 3.19 2.45
N ALA A 81 -2.12 2.82 1.20
CA ALA A 81 -1.59 3.70 0.17
C ALA A 81 -2.62 3.88 -0.95
N LEU A 82 -2.95 5.13 -1.26
CA LEU A 82 -3.74 5.51 -2.41
C LEU A 82 -2.80 5.94 -3.53
N GLY A 83 -3.01 5.42 -4.74
CA GLY A 83 -2.15 5.73 -5.85
C GLY A 83 -2.68 5.31 -7.20
N ARG A 84 -1.86 5.49 -8.24
CA ARG A 84 -2.16 5.06 -9.61
C ARG A 84 -1.19 4.00 -10.08
N VAL A 85 -1.71 3.02 -10.82
CA VAL A 85 -0.89 1.99 -11.45
C VAL A 85 -0.06 2.65 -12.55
N VAL A 86 1.25 2.76 -12.35
CA VAL A 86 2.18 3.31 -13.35
C VAL A 86 2.84 2.22 -14.18
N ARG A 87 2.78 0.97 -13.72
CA ARG A 87 3.26 -0.20 -14.45
C ARG A 87 2.45 -1.41 -14.05
N CYS A 88 2.08 -2.25 -15.01
CA CYS A 88 1.54 -3.57 -14.74
C CYS A 88 2.17 -4.60 -15.67
N ASP A 89 2.14 -5.84 -15.23
CA ASP A 89 2.59 -7.05 -15.89
C ASP A 89 1.54 -8.14 -15.60
N ASN A 90 1.72 -9.35 -16.12
CA ASN A 90 0.72 -10.41 -16.03
C ASN A 90 0.42 -10.84 -14.59
N LYS A 91 1.41 -10.72 -13.69
CA LYS A 91 1.29 -11.12 -12.27
C LYS A 91 1.69 -10.04 -11.27
N THR A 92 2.11 -8.86 -11.74
CA THR A 92 2.61 -7.79 -10.86
C THR A 92 2.16 -6.41 -11.31
N ALA A 93 2.04 -5.49 -10.37
CA ALA A 93 1.78 -4.10 -10.63
C ALA A 93 2.69 -3.20 -9.78
N SER A 94 2.98 -2.01 -10.29
CA SER A 94 3.66 -0.93 -9.60
C SER A 94 2.70 0.24 -9.44
N LEU A 95 2.38 0.53 -8.18
CA LEU A 95 1.60 1.68 -7.77
C LEU A 95 2.54 2.87 -7.55
N ALA A 96 2.25 4.03 -8.12
CA ALA A 96 2.85 5.27 -7.66
C ALA A 96 2.02 5.81 -6.49
N ILE A 97 2.65 6.00 -5.34
CA ILE A 97 1.98 6.46 -4.13
C ILE A 97 1.64 7.95 -4.31
N GLU A 98 0.35 8.29 -4.27
CA GLU A 98 -0.10 9.68 -4.21
C GLU A 98 -0.30 10.12 -2.75
N LYS A 99 -0.84 9.23 -1.92
CA LYS A 99 -1.05 9.45 -0.48
C LYS A 99 -0.87 8.13 0.23
N TYR A 100 -0.33 8.14 1.43
CA TYR A 100 -0.32 6.96 2.29
C TYR A 100 -0.55 7.32 3.75
N GLU A 101 -1.06 6.37 4.52
CA GLU A 101 -1.28 6.50 5.95
C GLU A 101 -1.06 5.15 6.65
N PHE A 102 -0.51 5.21 7.87
CA PHE A 102 -0.40 4.04 8.74
C PHE A 102 -1.62 3.98 9.65
N ARG A 103 -2.39 2.90 9.56
CA ARG A 103 -3.54 2.65 10.43
C ARG A 103 -3.23 1.53 11.39
N THR A 104 -3.68 1.68 12.63
CA THR A 104 -3.78 0.55 13.55
C THR A 104 -4.88 -0.39 13.08
N GLN A 105 -4.58 -1.68 13.03
CA GLN A 105 -5.63 -2.69 13.05
C GLN A 105 -6.10 -2.71 14.50
N GLY A 106 -7.18 -1.99 14.78
CA GLY A 106 -7.76 -1.94 16.12
C GLY A 106 -7.87 -3.37 16.64
N ARG A 107 -7.35 -3.63 17.84
CA ARG A 107 -7.62 -4.87 18.54
C ARG A 107 -9.14 -4.94 18.61
N THR A 108 -9.76 -5.87 17.89
CA THR A 108 -11.14 -6.23 18.20
C THR A 108 -11.08 -6.63 19.65
N LEU A 109 -11.55 -5.74 20.53
CA LEU A 109 -11.85 -6.11 21.90
C LEU A 109 -12.88 -7.23 21.71
N ALA A 110 -12.42 -8.48 21.77
CA ALA A 110 -13.30 -9.60 21.98
C ALA A 110 -14.02 -9.23 23.28
N ASN A 111 -15.25 -8.75 23.14
CA ASN A 111 -16.12 -8.49 24.26
C ASN A 111 -16.14 -9.79 25.05
N GLY A 112 -15.48 -9.76 26.21
CA GLY A 112 -15.59 -10.80 27.22
C GLY A 112 -17.04 -10.79 27.69
N GLY A 113 -17.90 -11.51 26.98
CA GLY A 113 -18.98 -12.23 27.62
C GLY A 113 -18.31 -13.33 28.42
N SER A 114 -17.95 -13.04 29.66
CA SER A 114 -17.76 -14.07 30.66
C SER A 114 -18.73 -13.73 31.78
N SER A 115 -19.64 -14.69 31.94
CA SER A 115 -20.68 -14.80 32.96
C SER A 115 -20.17 -14.56 34.37
#